data_AF-A0AAU0REB5-F1
#
_entry.id   AF-A0AAU0REB5-F1
#
_cell.length_a   1.000
_cell.length_b   1.000
_cell.length_c   1.000
_cell.angle_alpha   90.00
_cell.angle_beta   90.00
_cell.angle_gamma   90.00
#
_symmetry.space_group_name_H-M   'P 1'
#
loop_
_entity.id
_entity.type
_entity.pdbx_description
1 polymer ?
#
loop_
_entity_poly.entity_id
_entity_poly.type
_entity_poly.pdbx_seq_one_letter_code
_entity_poly.pdbx_strand_id
1 'polypeptide(L)'
;MSKAVVLRFNEEVLVKGDLQVFEAIVSPSFTNHSAPAGTDKGKAGLLAFYHNVLKPALPDITIEIHEMFEEGDTVITRKTIRGTLGVPFMGFEAGTKVAMPTIDIVKVKDGQYVDHWAERHIQPA
;
A
#
# COMPACT_ATOMS: atom_id res chain seq x y z
N MET A 1 16.01 -5.35 8.98
CA MET A 1 16.28 -4.39 7.89
C MET A 1 14.95 -3.82 7.43
N SER A 2 14.88 -2.51 7.19
CA SER A 2 13.62 -1.82 6.91
C SER A 2 12.99 -2.28 5.60
N LYS A 3 13.79 -2.55 4.57
CA LYS A 3 13.32 -3.15 3.31
C LYS A 3 12.55 -4.45 3.50
N ALA A 4 12.98 -5.33 4.42
CA ALA A 4 12.30 -6.59 4.66
C ALA A 4 10.88 -6.38 5.20
N VAL A 5 10.68 -5.38 6.07
CA VAL A 5 9.34 -5.03 6.59
C VAL A 5 8.45 -4.52 5.46
N VAL A 6 9.00 -3.69 4.57
CA VAL A 6 8.27 -3.16 3.41
C VAL A 6 7.89 -4.27 2.43
N LEU A 7 8.79 -5.21 2.16
CA LEU A 7 8.51 -6.39 1.33
C LEU A 7 7.37 -7.23 1.92
N ARG A 8 7.41 -7.49 3.23
CA ARG A 8 6.35 -8.22 3.93
C ARG A 8 5.01 -7.49 3.86
N PHE A 9 4.99 -6.17 4.01
CA PHE A 9 3.75 -5.40 3.88
C PHE A 9 3.13 -5.55 2.48
N ASN A 10 3.93 -5.44 1.42
CA ASN A 10 3.42 -5.58 0.05
C ASN A 10 2.88 -7.00 -0.22
N GLU A 11 3.62 -8.03 0.17
CA GLU A 11 3.28 -9.41 -0.15
C GLU A 11 2.24 -10.02 0.82
N GLU A 12 2.50 -9.96 2.11
CA GLU A 12 1.67 -10.62 3.13
C GLU A 12 0.40 -9.82 3.40
N VAL A 13 0.47 -8.48 3.45
CA VAL A 13 -0.71 -7.65 3.73
C VAL A 13 -1.47 -7.31 2.46
N LEU A 14 -0.85 -6.63 1.49
CA LEU A 14 -1.60 -6.11 0.34
C LEU A 14 -2.04 -7.21 -0.62
N VAL A 15 -1.18 -8.20 -0.89
CA VAL A 15 -1.49 -9.29 -1.83
C VAL A 15 -2.23 -10.44 -1.14
N LYS A 16 -1.72 -10.97 -0.01
CA LYS A 16 -2.32 -12.12 0.67
C LYS A 16 -3.44 -11.77 1.66
N GLY A 17 -3.52 -10.52 2.09
CA GLY A 17 -4.52 -10.08 3.05
C GLY A 17 -4.33 -10.59 4.48
N ASP A 18 -3.09 -10.88 4.88
CA ASP A 18 -2.76 -11.33 6.24
C ASP A 18 -2.81 -10.15 7.22
N LEU A 19 -3.92 -10.08 7.96
CA LEU A 19 -4.14 -9.03 8.96
C LEU A 19 -3.33 -9.25 10.24
N GLN A 20 -2.87 -10.47 10.54
CA GLN A 20 -2.00 -10.69 11.68
C GLN A 20 -0.63 -10.05 11.43
N VAL A 21 -0.14 -10.16 10.19
CA VAL A 21 1.07 -9.47 9.76
C VAL A 21 0.87 -7.97 9.80
N PHE A 22 -0.25 -7.45 9.28
CA PHE A 22 -0.59 -6.03 9.39
C PHE A 22 -0.50 -5.52 10.83
N GLU A 23 -1.11 -6.25 11.78
CA GLU A 23 -1.10 -5.88 13.18
C GLU A 23 0.33 -5.83 13.76
N ALA A 24 1.18 -6.78 13.37
CA ALA A 24 2.56 -6.87 13.83
C ALA A 24 3.47 -5.77 13.24
N ILE A 25 3.29 -5.38 11.97
CA ILE A 25 4.24 -4.53 11.25
C ILE A 25 3.77 -3.08 11.04
N VAL A 26 2.56 -2.72 11.46
CA VAL A 26 2.10 -1.33 11.46
C VAL A 26 2.00 -0.83 12.90
N SER A 27 2.75 0.23 13.19
CA SER A 27 2.81 0.79 14.54
C SER A 27 1.47 1.41 14.95
N PRO A 28 1.10 1.36 16.24
CA PRO A 28 -0.05 2.12 16.76
C PRO A 28 0.07 3.64 16.54
N SER A 29 1.29 4.18 16.42
CA SER A 29 1.54 5.60 16.13
C SER A 29 1.70 5.91 14.63
N PHE A 30 1.42 4.93 13.76
CA PHE A 30 1.55 5.07 12.32
C PHE A 30 0.76 6.28 11.78
N THR A 31 1.36 7.02 10.85
CA THR A 31 0.69 8.09 10.10
C THR A 31 0.86 7.92 8.59
N ASN A 32 -0.26 7.86 7.87
CA ASN A 32 -0.31 7.95 6.42
C ASN A 32 -0.48 9.42 5.99
N HIS A 33 0.60 10.04 5.55
CA HIS A 33 0.63 11.43 5.09
C HIS A 33 -0.06 11.63 3.75
N SER A 34 -0.20 10.56 2.96
CA SER A 34 -0.92 10.57 1.67
C SER A 34 -2.38 10.15 1.78
N ALA A 35 -2.92 10.01 2.99
CA ALA A 35 -4.36 9.77 3.15
C ALA A 35 -5.16 11.01 2.72
N PRO A 36 -6.30 10.86 2.02
CA PRO A 36 -7.13 11.98 1.60
C PRO A 36 -7.54 12.88 2.78
N ALA A 37 -7.73 14.17 2.51
CA ALA A 37 -8.23 15.11 3.51
C ALA A 37 -9.59 14.63 4.07
N GLY A 38 -9.76 14.72 5.39
CA GLY A 38 -10.96 14.26 6.09
C GLY A 38 -11.02 12.76 6.40
N THR A 39 -9.98 11.99 6.07
CA THR A 39 -9.88 10.57 6.45
C THR A 39 -8.98 10.35 7.66
N ASP A 40 -9.18 9.24 8.38
CA ASP A 40 -8.27 8.81 9.42
C ASP A 40 -6.89 8.47 8.81
N LYS A 41 -5.85 9.13 9.30
CA LYS A 41 -4.47 8.94 8.86
C LYS A 41 -3.75 7.82 9.61
N GLY A 42 -4.35 7.30 10.69
CA GLY A 42 -3.75 6.30 11.57
C GLY A 42 -3.81 4.88 11.01
N LYS A 43 -3.34 3.94 11.83
CA LYS A 43 -3.39 2.49 11.56
C LYS A 43 -4.81 2.01 11.24
N ALA A 44 -5.81 2.48 11.99
CA ALA A 44 -7.21 2.13 11.76
C ALA A 44 -7.71 2.63 10.40
N GLY A 45 -7.37 3.86 10.01
CA GLY A 45 -7.64 4.41 8.69
C GLY A 45 -7.01 3.61 7.55
N LEU A 46 -5.75 3.17 7.71
CA LEU A 46 -5.08 2.31 6.72
C LEU A 46 -5.79 0.96 6.57
N LEU A 47 -6.20 0.34 7.68
CA LEU A 47 -6.95 -0.92 7.67
C LEU A 47 -8.33 -0.75 7.00
N ALA A 48 -9.03 0.33 7.31
CA ALA A 48 -10.31 0.66 6.69
C ALA A 48 -10.17 0.90 5.18
N PHE A 49 -9.12 1.60 4.75
CA PHE A 49 -8.81 1.78 3.33
C PHE A 49 -8.58 0.44 2.63
N TYR A 50 -7.80 -0.45 3.23
CA TYR A 50 -7.56 -1.79 2.68
C TYR A 50 -8.88 -2.56 2.45
N HIS A 51 -9.73 -2.64 3.49
CA HIS A 51 -10.97 -3.42 3.44
C HIS A 51 -12.04 -2.82 2.53
N ASN A 52 -12.22 -1.50 2.59
CA ASN A 52 -13.37 -0.85 1.98
C ASN A 52 -13.07 -0.31 0.58
N VAL A 53 -11.79 -0.14 0.24
CA VAL A 53 -11.38 0.47 -1.03
C VAL A 53 -10.48 -0.46 -1.82
N LEU A 54 -9.30 -0.82 -1.30
CA LEU A 54 -8.30 -1.53 -2.10
C LEU A 54 -8.74 -2.94 -2.48
N LYS A 55 -9.19 -3.74 -1.51
CA LYS A 55 -9.57 -5.14 -1.73
C LYS A 55 -10.79 -5.30 -2.66
N PRO A 56 -11.86 -4.47 -2.55
CA PRO A 56 -12.96 -4.50 -3.51
C PRO A 56 -12.56 -3.97 -4.90
N ALA A 57 -11.69 -2.95 -4.97
CA ALA A 57 -11.25 -2.39 -6.24
C ALA A 57 -10.34 -3.35 -7.01
N LEU A 58 -9.41 -4.04 -6.34
CA LEU A 58 -8.43 -4.93 -6.97
C LEU A 58 -8.42 -6.30 -6.25
N PRO A 59 -9.45 -7.15 -6.47
CA PRO A 59 -9.55 -8.46 -5.84
C PRO A 59 -8.44 -9.44 -6.27
N ASP A 60 -7.83 -9.21 -7.43
CA ASP A 60 -6.71 -9.99 -8.01
C ASP A 60 -5.39 -9.19 -8.00
N ILE A 61 -5.20 -8.33 -7.00
CA ILE A 61 -4.04 -7.45 -6.88
C ILE A 61 -2.72 -8.22 -6.98
N THR A 62 -1.81 -7.69 -7.79
CA THR A 62 -0.40 -8.10 -7.85
C THR A 62 0.50 -6.87 -7.73
N ILE A 63 1.69 -7.06 -7.17
CA ILE A 63 2.66 -5.98 -6.97
C ILE A 63 4.01 -6.41 -7.50
N GLU A 64 4.54 -5.65 -8.45
CA GLU A 64 5.91 -5.80 -8.95
C GLU A 64 6.76 -4.69 -8.37
N ILE A 65 7.77 -5.03 -7.57
CA ILE A 65 8.73 -4.07 -7.03
C ILE A 65 9.91 -3.98 -7.99
N HIS A 66 10.15 -2.77 -8.50
CA HIS A 66 11.23 -2.51 -9.46
C HIS A 66 12.53 -2.19 -8.74
N GLU A 67 12.46 -1.26 -7.79
CA GLU A 67 13.63 -0.70 -7.12
C GLU A 67 13.29 -0.36 -5.66
N MET A 68 14.28 -0.53 -4.78
CA MET A 68 14.19 -0.13 -3.37
C MET A 68 15.47 0.54 -2.90
N PHE A 69 15.35 1.73 -2.31
CA PHE A 69 16.44 2.46 -1.68
C PHE A 69 16.18 2.51 -0.17
N GLU A 70 17.24 2.35 0.64
CA GLU A 70 17.14 2.44 2.11
C GLU A 70 18.26 3.35 2.60
N GLU A 71 17.88 4.37 3.37
CA GLU A 71 18.77 5.27 4.08
C GLU A 71 18.26 5.40 5.52
N GLY A 72 19.05 4.89 6.47
CA GLY A 72 18.63 4.84 7.88
C GLY A 72 17.34 4.06 8.08
N ASP A 73 16.31 4.73 8.61
CA ASP A 73 14.98 4.16 8.87
C ASP A 73 14.01 4.33 7.68
N THR A 74 14.45 4.97 6.60
CA THR A 74 13.59 5.35 5.48
C THR A 74 13.81 4.43 4.29
N VAL A 75 12.71 3.92 3.72
CA VAL A 75 12.70 3.08 2.52
C VAL A 75 11.88 3.76 1.43
N ILE A 76 12.46 3.89 0.25
CA ILE A 76 11.76 4.36 -0.95
C ILE A 76 11.55 3.17 -1.88
N THR A 77 10.31 2.90 -2.29
CA THR A 77 9.98 1.79 -3.19
C THR A 77 9.35 2.31 -4.46
N ARG A 78 9.93 1.95 -5.61
CA ARG A 78 9.30 2.12 -6.92
C ARG A 78 8.68 0.78 -7.32
N LYS A 79 7.38 0.77 -7.59
CA LYS A 79 6.62 -0.45 -7.89
C LYS A 79 5.48 -0.19 -8.86
N THR A 80 4.92 -1.26 -9.42
CA THR A 80 3.66 -1.23 -10.16
C THR A 80 2.68 -2.19 -9.53
N ILE A 81 1.53 -1.66 -9.10
CA ILE A 81 0.39 -2.44 -8.64
C ILE A 81 -0.50 -2.73 -9.85
N ARG A 82 -0.96 -3.96 -10.04
CA ARG A 82 -1.84 -4.35 -11.15
C ARG A 82 -3.04 -5.13 -10.65
N GLY A 83 -4.11 -5.13 -11.42
CA GLY A 83 -5.26 -6.00 -11.22
C GLY A 83 -6.40 -5.66 -12.19
N THR A 84 -7.49 -6.38 -12.04
CA THR A 84 -8.76 -6.19 -12.72
C THR A 84 -9.73 -5.51 -11.77
N LEU A 85 -10.38 -4.43 -12.21
CA LEU A 85 -11.29 -3.70 -11.35
C LEU A 85 -12.51 -4.53 -10.96
N GLY A 86 -12.70 -4.77 -9.66
CA GLY A 86 -13.89 -5.46 -9.13
C GLY A 86 -15.12 -4.56 -9.04
N VAL A 87 -14.90 -3.24 -8.99
CA VAL A 87 -15.93 -2.20 -8.93
C VAL A 87 -15.49 -1.00 -9.78
N PRO A 88 -16.42 -0.11 -10.20
CA PRO A 88 -16.03 1.15 -10.80
C PRO A 88 -15.09 1.92 -9.87
N PHE A 89 -13.92 2.32 -10.37
CA PHE A 89 -12.87 2.92 -9.56
C PHE A 89 -12.09 3.96 -10.35
N MET A 90 -11.95 5.17 -9.78
CA MET A 90 -11.13 6.25 -10.33
C MET A 90 -11.38 6.55 -11.82
N GLY A 91 -12.65 6.50 -12.25
CA GLY A 91 -13.06 6.80 -13.63
C GLY A 91 -13.00 5.62 -14.61
N PHE A 92 -12.70 4.41 -14.13
CA PHE A 92 -12.70 3.19 -14.92
C PHE A 92 -13.81 2.25 -14.46
N GLU A 93 -14.38 1.51 -15.42
CA GLU A 93 -15.44 0.55 -15.17
C GLU A 93 -14.91 -0.77 -14.58
N ALA A 94 -15.77 -1.50 -13.88
CA ALA A 94 -15.47 -2.86 -13.43
C ALA A 94 -15.12 -3.77 -14.63
N GLY A 95 -14.18 -4.70 -14.43
CA GLY A 95 -13.61 -5.56 -15.47
C GLY A 95 -12.43 -4.95 -16.22
N THR A 96 -12.15 -3.65 -16.05
CA THR A 96 -10.98 -3.01 -16.67
C THR A 96 -9.69 -3.51 -16.02
N LYS A 97 -8.72 -3.95 -16.81
CA LYS A 97 -7.36 -4.22 -16.33
C LYS A 97 -6.60 -2.91 -16.19
N VAL A 98 -6.03 -2.68 -15.01
CA VAL A 98 -5.34 -1.43 -14.68
C VAL A 98 -3.95 -1.69 -14.11
N ALA A 99 -3.09 -0.71 -14.31
CA ALA A 99 -1.80 -0.60 -13.66
C ALA A 99 -1.72 0.72 -12.88
N MET A 100 -1.07 0.67 -11.72
CA MET A 100 -0.79 1.84 -10.89
C MET A 100 0.71 1.92 -10.60
N PRO A 101 1.50 2.59 -11.45
CA PRO A 101 2.86 2.99 -11.11
C PRO A 101 2.84 3.83 -9.83
N THR A 102 3.63 3.40 -8.85
CA THR A 102 3.63 3.96 -7.49
C THR A 102 5.07 4.16 -7.04
N ILE A 103 5.34 5.30 -6.42
CA ILE A 103 6.50 5.49 -5.54
C ILE A 103 5.97 5.70 -4.14
N ASP A 104 6.41 4.87 -3.18
CA ASP A 104 6.15 5.07 -1.76
C ASP A 104 7.44 5.35 -0.99
N ILE A 105 7.30 6.10 0.09
CA ILE A 105 8.32 6.38 1.08
C ILE A 105 7.75 5.92 2.42
N VAL A 106 8.47 5.05 3.10
CA VAL A 106 8.07 4.47 4.39
C VAL A 106 9.18 4.70 5.41
N LYS A 107 8.82 5.17 6.59
CA LYS A 107 9.72 5.09 7.76
C LYS A 107 9.40 3.85 8.58
N VAL A 108 10.44 3.11 8.92
CA VAL A 108 10.36 1.86 9.68
C VAL A 108 11.17 1.99 10.96
N LYS A 109 10.52 1.89 12.12
CA LYS A 109 11.16 1.87 13.44
C LYS A 109 10.76 0.62 14.19
N ASP A 110 11.73 -0.02 14.85
CA ASP A 110 11.52 -1.25 15.63
C ASP A 110 10.77 -2.35 14.86
N GLY A 111 11.03 -2.44 13.54
CA GLY A 111 10.39 -3.40 12.65
C GLY A 111 8.96 -3.05 12.21
N GLN A 112 8.50 -1.82 12.47
CA GLN A 112 7.13 -1.38 12.17
C GLN A 112 7.10 -0.10 11.33
N TYR A 113 6.10 0.02 10.46
CA TYR A 113 5.76 1.26 9.76
C TYR A 113 5.34 2.32 10.77
N VAL A 114 5.97 3.48 10.74
CA VAL A 114 5.59 4.66 11.53
C VAL A 114 5.12 5.83 10.69
N ASP A 115 5.63 5.96 9.45
CA ASP A 115 5.16 6.97 8.51
C ASP A 115 5.08 6.39 7.09
N HIS A 116 4.15 6.92 6.28
CA HIS A 116 4.02 6.59 4.88
C HIS A 116 3.64 7.81 4.03
N TRP A 117 4.31 7.96 2.90
CA TRP A 117 3.96 8.84 1.79
C TRP A 117 3.91 8.00 0.52
N ALA A 118 3.08 8.39 -0.43
CA ALA A 118 3.06 7.78 -1.75
C ALA A 118 2.50 8.74 -2.81
N GLU A 119 3.06 8.62 -4.01
CA GLU A 119 2.55 9.19 -5.25
C GLU A 119 2.22 8.04 -6.21
N ARG A 120 1.05 8.14 -6.85
CA ARG A 120 0.54 7.11 -7.76
C ARG A 120 -0.48 7.69 -8.71
N HIS A 121 -0.56 7.10 -9.90
CA HIS A 121 -1.65 7.34 -10.84
C HIS A 121 -2.17 5.99 -11.33
N ILE A 122 -3.39 5.99 -11.84
CA ILE A 122 -4.01 4.81 -12.46
C ILE A 122 -4.01 4.98 -13.97
N GLN A 123 -3.74 3.89 -14.68
CA GLN A 123 -3.78 3.82 -16.13
C GLN A 123 -4.27 2.43 -16.57
N PRO A 124 -4.77 2.27 -17.80
CA PRO A 124 -4.96 0.95 -18.39
C PRO A 124 -3.67 0.11 -18.35
N ALA A 125 -3.81 -1.19 -18.07
CA ALA A 125 -2.69 -2.13 -18.04
C ALA A 125 -2.18 -2.51 -19.43
#